data_AF-A0A7W5YTF4-F1
#
_entry.id   AF-A0A7W5YTF4-F1
#
_cell.length_a   1.000
_cell.length_b   1.000
_cell.length_c   1.000
_cell.angle_alpha   90.00
_cell.angle_beta   90.00
_cell.angle_gamma   90.00
#
_symmetry.space_group_name_H-M   'P 1'
#
loop_
_entity.id
_entity.type
_entity.pdbx_description
1 polymer ?
#
loop_
_entity_poly.entity_id
_entity_poly.type
_entity_poly.pdbx_seq_one_letter_code
_entity_poly.pdbx_strand_id
1 'polypeptide(L)'
;MLEIGRAARTPFVARHLRDRDLQREIEEGLNVVEAWNRANAVICYGRGGEISTNRRVEVEMTALCLRILQAALVYVNTLMLQDVLAEPEWAALLTPVDRRGLTPLFWLHVRPYGEVRLDLNARLSIGALGALGAG
;
A
#
# COMPACT_ATOMS: atom_id res chain seq x y z
N MET A 1 -17.50 -27.22 12.85
CA MET A 1 -16.99 -26.06 12.08
C MET A 1 -16.26 -26.44 10.79
N LEU A 2 -15.42 -27.49 10.78
CA LEU A 2 -14.68 -27.91 9.57
C LEU A 2 -15.58 -28.25 8.36
N GLU A 3 -16.67 -28.98 8.61
CA GLU A 3 -17.59 -29.42 7.56
C GLU A 3 -18.36 -28.27 6.89
N ILE A 4 -18.70 -27.22 7.65
CA ILE A 4 -19.35 -26.02 7.12
C ILE A 4 -18.37 -25.25 6.22
N GLY A 5 -17.10 -25.15 6.62
CA GLY A 5 -16.05 -24.53 5.79
C GLY A 5 -15.79 -25.31 4.49
N ARG A 6 -15.83 -26.64 4.53
CA ARG A 6 -15.68 -27.49 3.34
C ARG A 6 -16.88 -27.40 2.40
N ALA A 7 -18.09 -27.36 2.97
CA ALA A 7 -19.34 -27.19 2.24
C ALA A 7 -19.45 -25.81 1.56
N ALA A 8 -18.92 -24.74 2.17
CA ALA A 8 -18.88 -23.41 1.57
C ALA A 8 -17.75 -23.24 0.52
N ARG A 9 -16.61 -23.92 0.72
CA ARG A 9 -15.45 -23.82 -0.19
C ARG A 9 -15.72 -24.41 -1.57
N THR A 10 -16.38 -25.57 -1.62
CA THR A 10 -16.66 -26.28 -2.87
C THR A 10 -17.48 -25.46 -3.89
N PRO A 11 -18.63 -24.85 -3.54
CA PRO A 11 -19.40 -24.00 -4.46
C PRO A 11 -18.66 -22.70 -4.78
N PHE A 12 -17.91 -22.12 -3.84
CA PHE A 12 -17.08 -20.94 -4.10
C PHE A 12 -16.01 -21.23 -5.17
N VAL A 13 -15.27 -22.33 -5.04
CA VAL A 13 -14.23 -22.72 -6.01
C VAL A 13 -14.85 -23.00 -7.38
N ALA A 14 -15.99 -23.69 -7.43
CA ALA A 14 -16.69 -23.95 -8.69
C ALA A 14 -17.15 -22.65 -9.38
N ARG A 15 -17.66 -21.68 -8.61
CA ARG A 15 -18.03 -20.35 -9.12
C ARG A 15 -16.79 -19.58 -9.59
N HIS A 16 -15.74 -19.55 -8.78
CA HIS A 16 -14.47 -18.91 -9.12
C HIS A 16 -13.86 -19.47 -10.40
N LEU A 17 -13.85 -20.79 -10.61
CA LEU A 17 -13.33 -21.39 -11.84
C LEU A 17 -14.17 -21.09 -13.09
N ARG A 18 -15.47 -20.84 -12.93
CA ARG A 18 -16.41 -20.63 -14.04
C ARG A 18 -16.55 -19.16 -14.45
N ASP A 19 -16.32 -18.24 -13.52
CA ASP A 19 -16.56 -16.81 -13.69
C ASP A 19 -15.24 -16.02 -13.75
N ARG A 20 -14.89 -15.53 -14.95
CA ARG A 20 -13.64 -14.79 -15.16
C ARG A 20 -13.66 -13.38 -14.58
N ASP A 21 -14.83 -12.78 -14.45
CA ASP A 21 -14.95 -11.45 -13.85
C ASP A 21 -14.77 -11.56 -12.32
N LEU A 22 -15.33 -12.61 -11.71
CA LEU A 22 -15.06 -12.93 -10.30
C LEU A 22 -13.58 -13.24 -10.03
N GLN A 23 -12.88 -13.92 -10.96
CA GLN A 23 -11.43 -14.15 -10.83
C GLN A 23 -10.66 -12.83 -10.80
N ARG A 24 -10.94 -11.94 -11.77
CA ARG A 24 -10.28 -10.63 -11.86
C ARG A 24 -10.52 -9.79 -10.62
N GLU A 25 -11.75 -9.72 -10.14
CA GLU A 25 -12.09 -8.98 -8.92
C GLU A 25 -11.29 -9.50 -7.71
N ILE A 26 -11.23 -10.83 -7.55
CA ILE A 26 -10.48 -11.46 -6.46
C ILE A 26 -8.98 -11.20 -6.60
N GLU A 27 -8.41 -11.35 -7.79
CA GLU A 27 -6.98 -11.13 -8.06
C GLU A 27 -6.59 -9.66 -7.86
N GLU A 28 -7.41 -8.72 -8.30
CA GLU A 28 -7.23 -7.28 -8.06
C GLU A 28 -7.23 -6.97 -6.55
N GLY A 29 -8.20 -7.51 -5.81
CA GLY A 29 -8.27 -7.37 -4.36
C GLY A 29 -7.07 -8.01 -3.65
N LEU A 30 -6.66 -9.20 -4.08
CA LEU A 30 -5.52 -9.91 -3.52
C LEU A 30 -4.21 -9.16 -3.75
N ASN A 31 -4.01 -8.63 -4.97
CA ASN A 31 -2.83 -7.84 -5.32
C ASN A 31 -2.67 -6.63 -4.40
N VAL A 32 -3.77 -5.94 -4.07
CA VAL A 32 -3.78 -4.80 -3.14
C VAL A 32 -3.39 -5.24 -1.73
N VAL A 33 -4.01 -6.30 -1.21
CA VAL A 33 -3.75 -6.80 0.15
C VAL A 33 -2.34 -7.35 0.29
N GLU A 34 -1.85 -8.08 -0.71
CA GLU A 34 -0.48 -8.61 -0.71
C GLU A 34 0.58 -7.51 -0.83
N ALA A 35 0.33 -6.52 -1.70
CA ALA A 35 1.17 -5.34 -1.80
C ALA A 35 1.29 -4.65 -0.43
N TRP A 36 0.16 -4.50 0.25
CA TRP A 36 0.13 -3.92 1.59
C TRP A 36 0.83 -4.79 2.64
N ASN A 37 0.64 -6.11 2.61
CA ASN A 37 1.32 -7.02 3.53
C ASN A 37 2.83 -7.00 3.35
N ARG A 38 3.32 -6.90 2.10
CA ARG A 38 4.75 -6.70 1.81
C ARG A 38 5.26 -5.38 2.36
N ALA A 39 4.49 -4.29 2.24
CA ALA A 39 4.84 -3.01 2.84
C ALA A 39 4.90 -3.09 4.38
N ASN A 40 4.00 -3.84 5.01
CA ASN A 40 3.98 -4.02 6.47
C ASN A 40 5.23 -4.76 6.97
N ALA A 41 5.69 -5.77 6.24
CA ALA A 41 6.94 -6.46 6.56
C ALA A 41 8.17 -5.53 6.49
N VAL A 42 8.14 -4.53 5.61
CA VAL A 42 9.19 -3.50 5.49
C VAL A 42 9.11 -2.47 6.63
N ILE A 43 7.92 -2.04 7.01
CA ILE A 43 7.71 -1.06 8.10
C ILE A 43 8.05 -1.67 9.47
N CYS A 44 7.62 -2.90 9.72
CA CYS A 44 7.89 -3.65 10.97
C CYS A 44 9.15 -4.52 10.87
N TYR A 45 10.22 -3.98 10.28
CA TYR A 45 11.45 -4.74 10.02
C TYR A 45 12.18 -5.24 11.29
N GLY A 46 12.01 -4.57 12.44
CA GLY A 46 12.64 -4.95 13.71
C GLY A 46 12.14 -6.29 14.27
N ARG A 47 13.05 -7.26 14.46
CA ARG A 47 12.76 -8.65 14.90
C ARG A 47 11.66 -9.37 14.09
N GLY A 48 11.59 -9.14 12.78
CA GLY A 48 10.69 -9.89 11.89
C GLY A 48 9.19 -9.72 12.18
N GLY A 49 8.79 -8.62 12.83
CA GLY A 49 7.39 -8.40 13.25
C GLY A 49 6.94 -9.25 14.44
N GLU A 50 7.83 -10.01 15.08
CA GLU A 50 7.51 -10.76 16.29
C GLU A 50 7.45 -9.82 17.50
N ILE A 51 6.23 -9.53 17.93
CA ILE A 51 5.98 -9.01 19.28
C ILE A 51 6.18 -10.19 20.22
N SER A 52 7.42 -10.40 20.67
CA SER A 52 7.81 -11.45 21.61
C SER A 52 7.26 -11.22 23.04
N THR A 53 6.11 -10.56 23.16
CA THR A 53 5.51 -10.21 24.44
C THR A 53 4.03 -10.56 24.42
N ASN A 54 3.60 -11.45 25.33
CA ASN A 54 2.20 -11.83 25.55
C ASN A 54 1.37 -10.70 26.21
N ARG A 55 1.76 -9.43 26.02
CA ARG A 55 1.09 -8.25 26.58
C ARG A 55 0.26 -7.60 25.48
N ARG A 56 -1.05 -7.75 25.61
CA ARG A 56 -2.06 -7.19 24.71
C ARG A 56 -1.85 -5.70 24.39
N VAL A 57 -1.39 -4.92 25.37
CA VAL A 57 -1.12 -3.47 25.22
C VAL A 57 0.01 -3.20 24.23
N GLU A 58 1.08 -3.99 24.22
CA GLU A 58 2.20 -3.83 23.29
C GLU A 58 1.79 -4.20 21.86
N VAL A 59 0.93 -5.22 21.71
CA VAL A 59 0.32 -5.60 20.42
C VAL A 59 -0.56 -4.48 19.88
N GLU A 60 -1.43 -3.93 20.72
CA GLU A 60 -2.33 -2.84 20.36
C GLU A 60 -1.57 -1.57 19.97
N MET A 61 -0.56 -1.19 20.75
CA MET A 61 0.29 -0.04 20.45
C MET A 61 1.05 -0.23 19.13
N THR A 62 1.61 -1.41 18.90
CA THR A 62 2.32 -1.72 17.63
C THR A 62 1.37 -1.64 16.44
N ALA A 63 0.15 -2.17 16.56
CA ALA A 63 -0.87 -2.09 15.51
C ALA A 63 -1.27 -0.64 15.19
N LEU A 64 -1.44 0.21 16.22
CA LEU A 64 -1.74 1.63 16.06
C LEU A 64 -0.58 2.39 15.40
N CYS A 65 0.66 2.17 15.86
CA CYS A 65 1.84 2.77 15.26
C CYS A 65 2.01 2.36 13.79
N LEU A 66 1.84 1.07 13.49
CA LEU A 66 1.88 0.56 12.12
C LEU A 66 0.81 1.24 11.26
N ARG A 67 -0.41 1.40 11.77
CA ARG A 67 -1.50 2.07 11.05
C ARG A 67 -1.18 3.54 10.71
N ILE A 68 -0.51 4.25 11.60
CA ILE A 68 -0.08 5.63 11.35
C ILE A 68 1.02 5.67 10.27
N LEU A 69 2.03 4.81 10.38
CA LEU A 69 3.12 4.74 9.40
C LEU A 69 2.62 4.35 8.01
N GLN A 70 1.68 3.41 7.95
CA GLN A 70 0.94 3.05 6.75
C GLN A 70 0.23 4.25 6.11
N ALA A 71 -0.54 5.00 6.91
CA ALA A 71 -1.27 6.17 6.41
C ALA A 71 -0.30 7.25 5.90
N ALA A 72 0.81 7.47 6.61
CA ALA A 72 1.86 8.40 6.19
C ALA A 72 2.52 7.97 4.88
N LEU A 73 2.84 6.69 4.71
CA LEU A 73 3.41 6.15 3.47
C LEU A 73 2.47 6.39 2.28
N VAL A 74 1.19 6.01 2.42
CA VAL A 74 0.19 6.19 1.36
C VAL A 74 0.01 7.67 1.01
N TYR A 75 0.02 8.53 2.02
CA TYR A 75 -0.09 9.97 1.81
C TYR A 75 1.09 10.52 1.00
N VAL A 76 2.33 10.19 1.39
CA VAL A 76 3.53 10.61 0.65
C VAL A 76 3.52 10.06 -0.78
N ASN A 77 3.17 8.78 -0.96
CA ASN A 77 3.09 8.16 -2.27
C ASN A 77 2.04 8.82 -3.17
N THR A 78 0.91 9.23 -2.59
CA THR A 78 -0.14 9.96 -3.29
C THR A 78 0.37 11.33 -3.76
N LEU A 79 1.10 12.06 -2.90
CA LEU A 79 1.71 13.34 -3.27
C LEU A 79 2.75 13.18 -4.38
N MET A 80 3.62 12.16 -4.28
CA MET A 80 4.59 11.85 -5.33
C MET A 80 3.91 11.54 -6.67
N LEU A 81 2.84 10.74 -6.62
CA LEU A 81 2.08 10.40 -7.82
C LEU A 81 1.39 11.62 -8.42
N GLN A 82 0.80 12.49 -7.59
CA GLN A 82 0.16 13.73 -8.04
C GLN A 82 1.17 14.68 -8.70
N ASP A 83 2.39 14.79 -8.16
CA ASP A 83 3.45 15.64 -8.70
C ASP A 83 3.86 15.16 -10.11
N VAL A 84 4.09 13.85 -10.28
CA VAL A 84 4.39 13.25 -11.60
C VAL A 84 3.23 13.42 -12.57
N LEU A 85 2.00 13.14 -12.13
CA LEU A 85 0.82 13.26 -12.99
C LEU A 85 0.47 14.71 -13.38
N ALA A 86 1.04 15.70 -12.69
CA ALA A 86 0.89 17.11 -13.06
C ALA A 86 1.76 17.50 -14.26
N GLU A 87 2.77 16.71 -14.62
CA GLU A 87 3.59 16.99 -15.80
C GLU A 87 2.79 16.75 -17.10
N PRO A 88 2.89 17.66 -18.09
CA PRO A 88 2.04 17.65 -19.28
C PRO A 88 2.25 16.42 -20.17
N GLU A 89 3.41 15.76 -20.08
CA GLU A 89 3.72 14.54 -20.83
C GLU A 89 2.74 13.40 -20.50
N TRP A 90 2.37 13.25 -19.22
CA TRP A 90 1.48 12.19 -18.77
C TRP A 90 0.01 12.43 -19.10
N ALA A 91 -0.38 13.69 -19.31
CA ALA A 91 -1.76 14.07 -19.63
C ALA A 91 -2.24 13.44 -20.94
N ALA A 92 -1.35 13.32 -21.93
CA ALA A 92 -1.65 12.74 -23.24
C ALA A 92 -1.32 11.24 -23.34
N LEU A 93 -0.45 10.71 -22.46
CA LEU A 93 -0.01 9.31 -22.48
C LEU A 93 -0.97 8.35 -21.77
N LEU A 94 -1.63 8.78 -20.68
CA LEU A 94 -2.43 7.88 -19.85
C LEU A 94 -3.86 7.67 -20.37
N THR A 95 -4.19 6.43 -20.70
CA THR A 95 -5.57 6.02 -21.05
C THR A 95 -6.44 5.87 -19.80
N PRO A 96 -7.79 5.78 -19.94
CA PRO A 96 -8.68 5.46 -18.83
C PRO A 96 -8.38 4.11 -18.16
N VAL A 97 -7.73 3.17 -18.85
CA VAL A 97 -7.31 1.89 -18.27
C VAL A 97 -6.11 2.12 -17.35
N ASP A 98 -5.11 2.87 -17.80
CA ASP A 98 -3.90 3.16 -17.03
C ASP A 98 -4.23 3.92 -15.75
N ARG A 99 -5.14 4.91 -15.84
CA ARG A 99 -5.61 5.68 -14.68
C ARG A 99 -6.29 4.81 -13.61
N ARG A 100 -6.93 3.71 -14.01
CA ARG A 100 -7.54 2.75 -13.08
C ARG A 100 -6.50 1.84 -12.41
N GLY A 101 -5.39 1.58 -13.09
CA GLY A 101 -4.28 0.78 -12.55
C GLY A 101 -3.35 1.55 -11.61
N LEU A 102 -3.50 2.87 -11.50
CA LEU A 102 -2.69 3.68 -10.60
C LEU A 102 -2.95 3.31 -9.14
N THR A 103 -1.86 3.08 -8.41
CA THR A 103 -1.93 2.74 -6.99
C THR A 103 -0.83 3.46 -6.21
N PRO A 104 -1.15 4.10 -5.07
CA PRO A 104 -0.15 4.68 -4.17
C PRO A 104 0.52 3.60 -3.30
N LEU A 105 0.31 2.31 -3.55
CA LEU A 105 0.78 1.21 -2.70
C LEU A 105 2.15 0.68 -3.13
N PHE A 106 3.10 1.55 -3.48
CA PHE A 106 4.48 1.17 -3.78
C PHE A 106 5.43 1.53 -2.63
N TRP A 107 6.44 0.70 -2.37
CA TRP A 107 7.36 0.89 -1.23
C TRP A 107 8.85 0.74 -1.60
N LEU A 108 9.18 0.60 -2.88
CA LEU A 108 10.57 0.38 -3.33
C LEU A 108 11.52 1.53 -2.99
N HIS A 109 11.02 2.76 -2.83
CA HIS A 109 11.82 3.92 -2.43
C HIS A 109 12.06 3.98 -0.91
N VAL A 110 11.35 3.17 -0.11
CA VAL A 110 11.51 3.12 1.35
C VAL A 110 12.76 2.30 1.66
N ARG A 111 13.71 2.91 2.36
CA ARG A 111 14.91 2.22 2.86
C ARG A 111 14.71 1.84 4.32
N PRO A 112 14.41 0.56 4.63
CA PRO A 112 14.23 0.13 6.03
C PRO A 112 15.56 0.05 6.79
N TYR A 113 16.69 0.07 6.08
CA TYR A 113 18.04 0.03 6.63
C TYR A 113 18.77 1.34 6.36
N GLY A 114 19.49 1.82 7.36
CA GLY A 114 20.37 2.98 7.25
C GLY A 114 20.34 3.84 8.49
N GLU A 115 21.21 4.85 8.50
CA GLU A 115 21.20 5.88 9.52
C GLU A 115 20.07 6.88 9.22
N VAL A 116 19.13 7.04 10.16
CA VAL A 116 18.07 8.05 10.06
C VAL A 116 18.53 9.29 10.81
N ARG A 117 18.99 10.31 10.07
CA ARG A 117 19.24 11.64 10.63
C ARG A 117 17.93 12.42 10.62
N LEU A 118 17.26 12.45 11.77
CA LEU A 118 16.01 13.19 11.95
C LEU A 118 16.29 14.69 12.04
N ASP A 119 15.85 15.43 11.03
CA ASP A 119 15.74 16.89 11.09
C ASP A 119 14.25 17.26 11.04
N LEU A 120 13.73 17.78 12.16
CA LEU A 120 12.33 18.17 12.29
C LEU A 120 12.00 19.47 11.53
N ASN A 121 13.02 20.23 11.09
CA ASN A 121 12.86 21.42 10.29
C ASN A 121 12.89 21.12 8.78
N ALA A 122 13.43 19.97 8.38
CA ALA A 122 13.43 19.54 7.01
C ALA A 122 12.01 19.16 6.55
N ARG A 123 11.63 19.64 5.36
CA ARG A 123 10.35 19.31 4.70
C ARG A 123 10.62 18.60 3.39
N LEU A 124 9.73 17.68 3.03
CA LEU A 124 9.75 17.04 1.71
C LEU A 124 9.43 18.09 0.64
N SER A 125 10.25 18.18 -0.39
CA SER A 125 10.04 19.06 -1.55
C SER A 125 9.10 18.41 -2.58
N ILE A 126 7.92 17.98 -2.16
CA ILE A 126 6.94 17.26 -3.00
C ILE A 126 5.70 18.15 -3.13
N GLY A 127 5.25 18.42 -4.37
CA GLY A 127 4.10 19.29 -4.65
C GLY A 127 4.39 20.79 -4.69
N ALA A 128 5.65 21.21 -4.50
CA ALA A 128 6.06 22.62 -4.64
C ALA A 128 6.27 23.04 -6.11
N LEU A 129 6.53 22.10 -7.02
CA LEU A 129 6.79 22.37 -8.44
C LEU A 129 5.53 22.74 -9.23
N GLY A 130 4.33 22.36 -8.78
CA GLY A 130 3.07 22.79 -9.40
C GLY A 130 2.76 24.29 -9.27
N ALA A 131 3.42 25.01 -8.35
CA ALA A 131 3.19 26.44 -8.12
C ALA A 131 4.14 27.36 -8.92
N LEU A 132 5.23 26.82 -9.49
CA LEU A 132 6.26 27.60 -10.20
C LEU A 132 6.14 27.52 -11.74
N GLY A 133 5.16 26.77 -12.27
CA GLY A 133 4.95 26.57 -13.70
C GLY A 133 3.87 27.45 -14.36
N ALA A 134 3.33 28.44 -13.65
CA ALA A 134 2.39 29.43 -14.21
C ALA A 134 3.10 30.79 -14.35
N GLY A 135 3.95 30.90 -15.37
CA GLY A 135 4.64 32.12 -15.78
C GLY A 135 4.78 32.18 -17.29
#